data_AF-A0A7C0UKP5-F1
#
_entry.id   AF-A0A7C0UKP5-F1
#
_cell.length_a   1.000
_cell.length_b   1.000
_cell.length_c   1.000
_cell.angle_alpha   90.00
_cell.angle_beta   90.00
_cell.angle_gamma   90.00
#
_symmetry.space_group_name_H-M   'P 1'
#
loop_
_entity.id
_entity.type
_entity.pdbx_description
1 polymer ?
#
loop_
_entity_poly.entity_id
_entity_poly.type
_entity_poly.pdbx_seq_one_letter_code
_entity_poly.pdbx_strand_id
1 'polypeptide(L)' 'MEQDQINIFFIGTAGSGKTALTQAFHEWLKERGLDVIVVNLDPGVELLPYAPEIDVREWITTRDVME' A
#
# COMPACT_ATOMS: atom_id res chain seq x y z
N MET A 1 13.70 -16.52 16.59
CA MET A 1 14.52 -15.50 15.92
C MET A 1 13.52 -14.47 15.43
N GLU A 2 13.44 -13.34 16.11
CA GLU A 2 12.62 -12.23 15.65
C GLU A 2 13.25 -11.76 14.34
N GLN A 3 12.56 -11.97 13.23
CA GLN A 3 13.03 -11.49 11.93
C GLN A 3 12.94 -9.97 12.01
N ASP A 4 14.06 -9.26 11.89
CA ASP A 4 14.06 -7.80 11.83
C ASP A 4 13.32 -7.36 10.56
N GLN A 5 12.01 -7.15 10.66
CA GLN A 5 11.15 -6.72 9.58
C GLN A 5 11.24 -5.19 9.46
N ILE A 6 11.58 -4.71 8.26
CA ILE A 6 11.59 -3.28 7.96
C ILE A 6 10.18 -2.86 7.53
N ASN A 7 9.58 -1.92 8.27
CA ASN A 7 8.28 -1.34 7.95
C ASN A 7 8.48 0.09 7.41
N ILE A 8 7.94 0.37 6.22
CA ILE A 8 8.05 1.67 5.55
C ILE A 8 6.65 2.23 5.33
N PHE A 9 6.41 3.43 5.85
CA PHE A 9 5.13 4.13 5.70
C PHE A 9 5.29 5.29 4.73
N PHE A 10 4.51 5.26 3.64
CA PHE A 10 4.42 6.38 2.70
C PHE A 10 3.33 7.35 3.15
N ILE A 11 3.75 8.49 3.69
CA ILE A 11 2.87 9.55 4.17
C ILE A 11 3.00 10.81 3.31
N GLY A 12 1.94 11.61 3.23
CA GLY A 12 1.89 12.82 2.41
C GLY A 12 0.47 13.26 2.05
N THR A 13 0.33 14.49 1.57
CA THR A 13 -0.95 15.08 1.18
C THR A 13 -1.62 14.34 0.02
N ALA A 14 -2.92 14.55 -0.19
CA ALA A 14 -3.62 14.03 -1.36
C ALA A 14 -2.93 14.53 -2.64
N GLY A 15 -2.76 13.65 -3.63
CA GLY A 15 -2.05 13.98 -4.87
C GLY A 15 -0.52 14.00 -4.78
N SER A 16 0.10 13.77 -3.62
CA SER A 16 1.57 13.77 -3.48
C SER A 16 2.28 12.56 -4.11
N GLY A 17 1.53 11.64 -4.74
CA GLY A 17 2.10 10.48 -5.44
C GLY A 17 2.38 9.24 -4.58
N LYS A 18 1.83 9.14 -3.36
CA LYS A 18 2.03 7.98 -2.46
C LYS A 18 1.80 6.64 -3.15
N THR A 19 0.63 6.46 -3.76
CA THR A 19 0.27 5.21 -4.45
C THR A 19 1.22 4.89 -5.60
N ALA A 20 1.58 5.89 -6.41
CA ALA A 20 2.54 5.69 -7.50
C ALA A 20 3.94 5.31 -7.00
N LEU A 21 4.39 5.94 -5.90
CA LEU A 21 5.66 5.61 -5.26
C LEU A 21 5.64 4.19 -4.68
N THR A 22 4.56 3.79 -4.02
CA THR A 22 4.40 2.42 -3.50
C THR A 22 4.52 1.40 -4.62
N GLN A 23 3.86 1.63 -5.77
CA GLN A 23 3.97 0.76 -6.93
C GLN A 23 5.42 0.62 -7.42
N ALA A 24 6.05 1.74 -7.77
CA ALA A 24 7.39 1.75 -8.36
C ALA A 24 8.43 1.17 -7.39
N PHE A 25 8.29 1.44 -6.08
CA PHE A 25 9.21 0.92 -5.08
C PHE A 25 9.02 -0.59 -4.86
N HIS A 26 7.77 -1.07 -4.83
CA HIS A 26 7.47 -2.50 -4.74
C HIS A 26 8.06 -3.27 -5.92
N GLU A 27 7.85 -2.79 -7.16
CA GLU A 27 8.43 -3.39 -8.37
C GLU A 27 9.97 -3.42 -8.29
N TRP A 28 10.59 -2.30 -7.91
CA TRP A 28 12.04 -2.18 -7.76
C TRP A 28 12.64 -3.13 -6.72
N LEU A 29 11.95 -3.38 -5.61
CA LEU A 29 12.34 -4.34 -4.57
C LEU A 29 12.22 -5.79 -5.08
N LYS A 30 11.11 -6.12 -5.75
CA LYS A 30 10.89 -7.45 -6.33
C LYS A 30 11.92 -7.79 -7.40
N GLU A 31 12.29 -6.82 -8.25
CA GLU A 31 13.37 -6.98 -9.23
C GLU A 31 14.74 -7.33 -8.59
N ARG A 32 14.93 -6.99 -7.31
CA ARG A 32 16.13 -7.32 -6.53
C ARG A 32 16.04 -8.63 -5.76
N GLY A 33 14.93 -9.35 -5.90
CA GLY A 33 14.70 -10.61 -5.20
C GLY A 33 14.44 -10.44 -3.70
N LEU A 34 14.01 -9.25 -3.26
CA LEU A 34 13.63 -9.02 -1.88
C LEU A 34 12.20 -9.52 -1.63
N ASP A 35 12.01 -10.16 -0.48
CA ASP A 35 10.68 -10.54 0.00
C ASP A 35 9.99 -9.31 0.58
N VAL A 36 8.88 -8.92 -0.03
CA VAL A 36 8.15 -7.68 0.28
C VAL A 36 6.66 -7.92 0.11
N ILE A 37 5.88 -7.35 1.03
CA ILE A 37 4.44 -7.23 0.92
C ILE A 37 4.05 -5.75 0.87
N VAL A 38 2.93 -5.44 0.24
CA VAL A 38 2.32 -4.13 0.15
C VAL A 38 1.01 -4.13 0.92
N VAL A 39 0.84 -3.11 1.76
CA VAL A 39 -0.37 -2.90 2.55
C VAL A 39 -1.04 -1.60 2.10
N ASN A 40 -2.27 -1.70 1.58
CA ASN A 40 -3.11 -0.53 1.33
C ASN A 40 -3.91 -0.18 2.60
N LEU A 41 -3.64 1.01 3.15
CA LEU A 41 -4.36 1.57 4.30
C LEU A 41 -5.29 2.74 3.92
N ASP A 42 -5.44 3.04 2.63
CA ASP A 42 -6.33 4.09 2.15
C ASP A 42 -7.71 3.50 1.79
N PRO A 43 -8.77 3.73 2.60
CA PRO A 43 -10.11 3.24 2.30
C PRO A 43 -10.81 4.07 1.21
N GLY A 44 -10.24 5.21 0.80
CA GLY A 44 -10.81 6.14 -0.18
C GLY A 44 -10.27 5.98 -1.59
N VAL A 45 -9.31 5.08 -1.81
CA VAL A 45 -8.72 4.86 -3.13
C VAL A 45 -9.63 4.00 -4.01
N GLU A 46 -10.03 4.53 -5.16
CA GLU A 46 -10.93 3.82 -6.09
C GLU A 46 -10.19 2.77 -6.92
N LEU A 47 -9.02 3.13 -7.45
CA LEU A 47 -8.20 2.25 -8.29
C LEU A 47 -6.77 2.19 -7.76
N LEU A 48 -6.28 0.98 -7.53
CA LEU A 48 -4.87 0.73 -7.21
C LEU A 48 -4.14 0.21 -8.46
N PRO A 49 -2.93 0.71 -8.77
CA PRO A 49 -2.13 0.22 -9.88
C PRO A 49 -1.28 -1.01 -9.50
N TYR A 50 -1.53 -1.62 -8.34
CA TYR A 50 -0.90 -2.85 -7.85
C TYR A 50 -1.93 -3.67 -7.06
N ALA A 51 -1.65 -4.95 -6.86
CA ALA A 51 -2.42 -5.84 -6.00
C ALA A 51 -1.74 -5.91 -4.62
N PRO A 52 -2.22 -5.19 -3.60
CA PRO A 52 -1.68 -5.30 -2.24
C PRO A 52 -2.04 -6.67 -1.62
N GLU A 53 -1.17 -7.19 -0.78
CA GLU A 53 -1.42 -8.41 0.00
C GLU A 53 -2.39 -8.18 1.16
N ILE A 54 -2.47 -6.94 1.65
CA ILE A 54 -3.44 -6.52 2.67
C ILE A 54 -4.10 -5.24 2.19
N ASP A 55 -5.43 -5.24 2.08
CA ASP A 55 -6.20 -4.08 1.62
C ASP A 55 -7.32 -3.72 2.60
N VAL A 56 -7.24 -2.55 3.22
CA VAL A 56 -8.27 -2.07 4.17
C VAL A 56 -9.69 -2.09 3.57
N ARG A 57 -9.80 -1.96 2.25
CA ARG A 57 -11.07 -1.95 1.50
C ARG A 57 -11.82 -3.29 1.55
N GLU A 58 -11.17 -4.38 1.96
CA GLU A 58 -11.83 -5.66 2.23
C GLU A 58 -12.69 -5.64 3.51
N TRP A 59 -12.43 -4.68 4.42
CA TRP A 59 -13.18 -4.51 5.66
C TRP A 59 -14.03 -3.23 5.66
N ILE A 60 -13.49 -2.13 5.12
CA ILE A 60 -14.15 -0.83 5.13
C ILE A 60 -13.65 0.08 4.00
N THR A 61 -14.58 0.73 3.32
CA THR A 61 -14.32 1.81 2.37
C THR A 61 -14.84 3.13 2.92
N THR A 62 -14.37 4.25 2.36
CA THR A 62 -14.94 5.57 2.73
C THR A 62 -16.43 5.66 2.39
N ARG A 63 -16.88 4.95 1.36
CA ARG A 63 -18.30 4.89 0.96
C ARG A 63 -19.14 4.23 2.05
N ASP A 64 -18.68 3.13 2.63
CA ASP A 64 -19.39 2.41 3.70
C ASP A 64 -19.61 3.26 4.97
N VAL A 65 -18.78 4.29 5.20
CA VAL A 65 -18.87 5.18 6.37
C VAL A 65 -19.71 6.43 6.09
N MET A 66 -19.79 6.84 4.82
CA MET A 66 -20.51 8.05 4.41
C MET A 66 -22.01 7.80 4.15
N GLU A 67 -22.42 6.54 4.09
CA GLU A 67 -23.83 6.10 4.13
C GLU A 67 -24.36 6.02 5.56
#